data_AF-A0A4Y3WC69-F1
#
_entry.id   AF-A0A4Y3WC69-F1
#
_cell.length_a   1.000
_cell.length_b   1.000
_cell.length_c   1.000
_cell.angle_alpha   90.00
_cell.angle_beta   90.00
_cell.angle_gamma   90.00
#
_symmetry.space_group_name_H-M   'P 1'
#
loop_
_entity.id
_entity.type
_entity.pdbx_description
1 polymer ?
#
loop_
_entity_poly.entity_id
_entity_poly.type
_entity_poly.pdbx_seq_one_letter_code
_entity_poly.pdbx_strand_id
1 'polypeptide(L)'
;MPSLTCKTLFVGRTAELKILEAAYEAARSGKPRIVGIVAESGYGKTRLVQEFFSWLSTKYDAVGREGYWPDARPYLDDNLHINPPFPDREPEVPLPFLWWGLRLCDPHAHNEIVGGALWPGVQYLRQHLGAYRRQNEIVGLKRQQGITFAVGLFNAAFDAVANTLSLNLAGFAKTAVEAIAKLDKQRTIVRELNSLKVAPAAVSGRAEADLQTALISDLSLLAKHPPDSLPAVPLILVVDDAQWLDKDPSLLRMLTALITQARSEAWPLLVLMTSWEREWHTTLASGQPLSVMSPEAGDRVIWLGRIQDLELVVRHALPGLTPVQAEMTVCRAGQSSSARRPHRTSGRESQVVRRP
;
A
#
# COMPACT_ATOMS: atom_id res chain seq x y z
N MET A 1 35.31 8.44 -0.76
CA MET A 1 34.40 7.30 -1.04
C MET A 1 33.36 7.30 0.06
N PRO A 2 32.07 7.57 -0.21
CA PRO A 2 31.05 7.44 0.82
C PRO A 2 31.01 5.97 1.25
N SER A 3 31.10 5.73 2.56
CA SER A 3 31.01 4.39 3.16
C SER A 3 29.63 3.80 2.85
N LEU A 4 29.59 2.77 2.00
CA LEU A 4 28.39 1.95 1.79
C LEU A 4 28.04 1.31 3.15
N THR A 5 26.90 1.69 3.73
CA THR A 5 26.36 1.03 4.92
C THR A 5 25.71 -0.27 4.48
N CYS A 6 25.77 -1.33 5.30
CA CYS A 6 25.16 -2.63 5.00
C CYS A 6 23.66 -2.52 4.64
N LYS A 7 22.97 -1.47 5.09
CA LYS A 7 21.57 -1.16 4.75
C LYS A 7 21.34 -0.77 3.29
N THR A 8 22.37 -0.30 2.59
CA THR A 8 22.28 0.12 1.17
C THR A 8 22.65 -0.99 0.18
N LEU A 9 23.16 -2.13 0.66
CA LEU A 9 23.48 -3.25 -0.22
C LEU A 9 22.24 -4.07 -0.58
N PHE A 10 21.99 -4.19 -1.87
CA PHE A 10 21.02 -5.11 -2.46
C PHE A 10 21.76 -6.14 -3.32
N VAL A 11 21.69 -7.42 -2.93
CA VAL A 11 22.47 -8.50 -3.54
C VAL A 11 21.57 -9.72 -3.79
N GLY A 12 21.82 -10.44 -4.88
CA GLY A 12 21.24 -11.78 -5.11
C GLY A 12 19.75 -11.79 -5.48
N ARG A 13 19.17 -10.65 -5.85
CA ARG A 13 17.72 -10.47 -6.13
C ARG A 13 17.41 -9.79 -7.47
N THR A 14 18.39 -9.73 -8.37
CA THR A 14 18.26 -9.04 -9.66
C THR A 14 17.24 -9.71 -10.57
N ALA A 15 17.07 -11.04 -10.50
CA ALA A 15 16.09 -11.75 -11.30
C ALA A 15 14.66 -11.40 -10.87
N GLU A 16 14.42 -11.36 -9.56
CA GLU A 16 13.13 -10.99 -8.97
C GLU A 16 12.79 -9.53 -9.25
N LEU A 17 13.76 -8.62 -9.14
CA LEU A 17 13.56 -7.21 -9.49
C LEU A 17 13.15 -7.05 -10.97
N LYS A 18 13.82 -7.75 -11.89
CA LYS A 18 13.47 -7.73 -13.33
C LYS A 18 12.02 -8.19 -13.60
N ILE A 19 11.48 -9.10 -12.81
CA ILE A 19 10.07 -9.51 -12.93
C ILE A 19 9.15 -8.33 -12.58
N LEU A 20 9.47 -7.57 -11.53
CA LEU A 20 8.72 -6.38 -11.14
C LEU A 20 8.81 -5.28 -12.19
N GLU A 21 10.01 -5.05 -12.75
CA GLU A 21 10.22 -4.10 -13.85
C GLU A 21 9.38 -4.45 -15.08
N ALA A 22 9.36 -5.72 -15.49
CA ALA A 22 8.57 -6.18 -16.63
C ALA A 22 7.06 -6.08 -16.35
N ALA A 23 6.62 -6.39 -15.13
CA ALA A 23 5.23 -6.22 -14.72
C ALA A 23 4.80 -4.75 -14.74
N TYR A 24 5.67 -3.85 -14.30
CA TYR A 24 5.43 -2.41 -14.37
C TYR A 24 5.28 -1.91 -15.80
N GLU A 25 6.18 -2.28 -16.71
CA GLU A 25 6.07 -1.84 -18.11
C GLU A 25 4.79 -2.38 -18.77
N ALA A 26 4.40 -3.62 -18.46
CA ALA A 26 3.13 -4.17 -18.90
C ALA A 26 1.93 -3.39 -18.33
N ALA A 27 1.93 -3.11 -17.02
CA ALA A 27 0.93 -2.26 -16.37
C ALA A 27 0.86 -0.90 -17.06
N ARG A 28 1.98 -0.19 -17.18
CA ARG A 28 2.09 1.13 -17.83
C ARG A 28 1.53 1.15 -19.25
N SER A 29 1.61 0.04 -19.97
CA SER A 29 1.01 -0.13 -21.31
C SER A 29 -0.52 -0.38 -21.32
N GLY A 30 -1.19 -0.26 -20.18
CA GLY A 30 -2.63 -0.50 -20.02
C GLY A 30 -3.00 -1.97 -19.78
N LYS A 31 -2.05 -2.81 -19.35
CA LYS A 31 -2.32 -4.21 -19.00
C LYS A 31 -2.13 -4.40 -17.50
N PRO A 32 -3.15 -4.21 -16.66
CA PRO A 32 -3.02 -4.35 -15.21
C PRO A 32 -2.31 -5.64 -14.81
N ARG A 33 -1.45 -5.57 -13.80
CA ARG A 33 -0.67 -6.70 -13.29
C ARG A 33 -0.81 -6.83 -11.79
N ILE A 34 -0.87 -8.07 -11.33
CA ILE A 34 -0.72 -8.42 -9.92
C ILE A 34 0.53 -9.28 -9.77
N VAL A 35 1.39 -8.91 -8.82
CA VAL A 35 2.57 -9.69 -8.46
C VAL A 35 2.54 -10.02 -6.97
N GLY A 36 2.45 -11.31 -6.66
CA GLY A 36 2.64 -11.82 -5.30
C GLY A 36 4.13 -12.01 -5.00
N ILE A 37 4.62 -11.48 -3.89
CA ILE A 37 5.98 -11.66 -3.38
C ILE A 37 5.87 -12.52 -2.12
N VAL A 38 6.26 -13.77 -2.23
CA VAL A 38 5.96 -14.79 -1.23
C VAL A 38 7.26 -15.30 -0.61
N ALA A 39 7.36 -15.21 0.72
CA ALA A 39 8.51 -15.66 1.46
C ALA A 39 8.24 -15.70 2.96
N GLU A 40 9.04 -16.47 3.70
CA GLU A 40 9.10 -16.39 5.15
C GLU A 40 9.52 -14.99 5.66
N SER A 41 9.28 -14.73 6.95
CA SER A 41 9.74 -13.48 7.58
C SER A 41 11.27 -13.35 7.50
N GLY A 42 11.75 -12.14 7.21
CA GLY A 42 13.19 -11.86 7.09
C GLY A 42 13.85 -12.17 5.74
N TYR A 43 13.12 -12.71 4.75
CA TYR A 43 13.68 -13.03 3.42
C TYR A 43 13.80 -11.84 2.45
N GLY A 44 13.46 -10.63 2.92
CA GLY A 44 13.63 -9.38 2.18
C GLY A 44 12.47 -8.99 1.27
N LYS A 45 11.22 -9.40 1.57
CA LYS A 45 10.02 -9.01 0.81
C LYS A 45 9.88 -7.49 0.70
N THR A 46 9.82 -6.81 1.84
CA THR A 46 9.74 -5.34 1.92
C THR A 46 10.97 -4.69 1.28
N ARG A 47 12.16 -5.29 1.43
CA ARG A 47 13.37 -4.75 0.79
C ARG A 47 13.27 -4.80 -0.74
N LEU A 48 12.79 -5.90 -1.32
CA LEU A 48 12.59 -6.01 -2.77
C LEU A 48 11.60 -4.94 -3.28
N VAL A 49 10.53 -4.67 -2.53
CA VAL A 49 9.56 -3.61 -2.84
C VAL A 49 10.23 -2.23 -2.81
N GLN A 50 11.04 -1.94 -1.79
CA GLN A 50 11.74 -0.65 -1.67
C GLN A 50 12.77 -0.45 -2.80
N GLU A 51 13.46 -1.51 -3.21
CA GLU A 51 14.40 -1.47 -4.33
C GLU A 51 13.69 -1.28 -5.66
N PHE A 52 12.49 -1.83 -5.80
CA PHE A 52 11.64 -1.56 -6.95
C PHE A 52 11.17 -0.10 -6.99
N PHE A 53 10.82 0.51 -5.85
CA PHE A 53 10.57 1.95 -5.78
C PHE A 53 11.81 2.77 -6.16
N SER A 54 12.99 2.40 -5.64
CA SER A 54 14.28 3.03 -5.96
C SER A 54 14.56 3.03 -7.47
N TRP A 55 14.29 1.90 -8.14
CA TRP A 55 14.38 1.79 -9.59
C TRP A 55 13.38 2.70 -10.29
N LEU A 56 12.13 2.75 -9.84
CA LEU A 56 11.10 3.61 -10.44
C LEU A 56 11.46 5.09 -10.34
N SER A 57 11.85 5.58 -9.16
CA SER A 57 12.22 6.98 -8.97
C SER A 57 13.48 7.34 -9.74
N THR A 58 14.46 6.43 -9.84
CA THR A 58 15.66 6.69 -10.64
C THR A 58 15.39 6.70 -12.14
N LYS A 59 14.46 5.88 -12.64
CA LYS A 59 14.23 5.68 -14.08
C LYS A 59 13.16 6.60 -14.66
N TYR A 60 12.09 6.90 -13.90
CA TYR A 60 10.93 7.65 -14.37
C TYR A 60 10.74 8.99 -13.67
N ASP A 61 11.59 9.32 -12.71
CA ASP A 61 11.59 10.62 -12.04
C ASP A 61 12.95 11.31 -12.20
N ALA A 62 12.94 12.63 -12.04
CA ALA A 62 14.18 13.39 -12.00
C ALA A 62 14.80 13.33 -10.59
N VAL A 63 16.10 13.66 -10.49
CA VAL A 63 16.84 13.53 -9.23
C VAL A 63 16.70 14.80 -8.38
N GLY A 64 16.61 14.61 -7.06
CA GLY A 64 16.64 15.68 -6.08
C GLY A 64 15.52 16.69 -6.26
N ARG A 65 15.88 17.95 -6.52
CA ARG A 65 14.92 19.05 -6.63
C ARG A 65 14.24 19.16 -8.00
N GLU A 66 14.58 18.32 -8.95
CA GLU A 66 13.91 18.32 -10.25
C GLU A 66 12.81 17.25 -10.31
N GLY A 67 12.81 16.29 -9.37
CA GLY A 67 11.85 15.19 -9.29
C GLY A 67 10.64 15.44 -8.40
N TYR A 68 9.66 14.54 -8.53
CA TYR A 68 8.48 14.49 -7.69
C TYR A 68 8.73 13.73 -6.38
N TRP A 69 9.35 12.56 -6.47
CA TRP A 69 9.61 11.62 -5.39
C TRP A 69 10.96 11.92 -4.71
N PRO A 70 11.11 11.55 -3.43
CA PRO A 70 12.40 11.67 -2.77
C PRO A 70 13.44 10.76 -3.43
N ASP A 71 14.70 11.17 -3.36
CA ASP A 71 15.81 10.34 -3.80
C ASP A 71 15.78 8.97 -3.09
N ALA A 72 16.09 7.91 -3.82
CA ALA A 72 15.96 6.55 -3.31
C ALA A 72 16.83 6.24 -2.08
N ARG A 73 17.98 6.91 -1.92
CA ARG A 73 18.97 6.57 -0.88
C ARG A 73 18.48 6.90 0.55
N PRO A 74 17.96 8.11 0.83
CA PRO A 74 17.33 8.41 2.13
C PRO A 74 16.21 7.45 2.53
N TYR A 75 15.45 6.93 1.55
CA TYR A 75 14.30 6.05 1.81
C TYR A 75 14.72 4.63 2.25
N LEU A 76 15.84 4.12 1.74
CA LEU A 76 16.32 2.75 2.00
C LEU A 76 16.91 2.54 3.40
N ASP A 77 17.11 3.61 4.20
CA ASP A 77 17.65 3.51 5.56
C ASP A 77 16.58 3.16 6.61
N ASP A 78 15.30 3.24 6.24
CA ASP A 78 14.14 2.96 7.07
C ASP A 78 13.33 1.74 6.56
N ASN A 79 13.65 0.56 7.10
CA ASN A 79 13.03 -0.71 6.71
C ASN A 79 11.57 -0.86 7.20
N LEU A 80 11.04 0.10 7.97
CA LEU A 80 9.70 0.00 8.56
C LEU A 80 8.61 0.65 7.70
N HIS A 81 8.98 1.57 6.79
CA HIS A 81 8.02 2.33 5.99
C HIS A 81 7.92 1.83 4.55
N ILE A 82 6.72 1.41 4.15
CA ILE A 82 6.41 1.01 2.77
C ILE A 82 6.07 2.19 1.85
N ASN A 83 5.71 3.32 2.45
CA ASN A 83 5.45 4.56 1.74
C ASN A 83 6.70 5.45 1.85
N PRO A 84 7.24 5.95 0.73
CA PRO A 84 8.27 6.99 0.79
C PRO A 84 7.70 8.24 1.46
N PRO A 85 8.52 9.02 2.19
CA PRO A 85 8.04 10.26 2.77
C PRO A 85 7.59 11.22 1.66
N PHE A 86 6.52 11.96 1.92
CA PHE A 86 6.15 13.06 1.03
C PHE A 86 7.24 14.14 1.11
N PRO A 87 7.66 14.75 -0.02
CA PRO A 87 8.72 15.74 0.01
C PRO A 87 8.38 16.93 0.90
N ASP A 88 9.36 17.48 1.61
CA ASP A 88 9.18 18.64 2.52
C ASP A 88 8.63 19.90 1.83
N ARG A 89 8.68 19.93 0.50
CA ARG A 89 8.06 20.96 -0.33
C ARG A 89 7.12 20.32 -1.33
N GLU A 90 6.11 21.05 -1.76
CA GLU A 90 5.20 20.57 -2.79
C GLU A 90 5.94 20.45 -4.13
N PRO A 91 5.82 19.31 -4.84
CA PRO A 91 6.43 19.14 -6.16
C PRO A 91 5.77 20.06 -7.21
N GLU A 92 6.61 20.77 -7.96
CA GLU A 92 6.18 21.61 -9.10
C GLU A 92 6.11 20.83 -10.43
N VAL A 93 6.56 19.57 -10.43
CA VAL A 93 6.58 18.69 -11.61
C VAL A 93 5.42 17.70 -11.59
N PRO A 94 4.87 17.30 -12.77
CA PRO A 94 3.80 16.30 -12.83
C PRO A 94 4.14 15.01 -12.11
N LEU A 95 3.15 14.38 -11.47
CA LEU A 95 3.29 13.08 -10.82
C LEU A 95 3.64 12.00 -11.86
N PRO A 96 4.87 11.42 -11.85
CA PRO A 96 5.29 10.48 -12.89
C PRO A 96 4.63 9.10 -12.74
N PHE A 97 4.35 8.70 -11.50
CA PHE A 97 3.60 7.51 -11.12
C PHE A 97 3.10 7.72 -9.69
N LEU A 98 1.98 7.08 -9.32
CA LEU A 98 1.48 7.06 -7.95
C LEU A 98 1.97 5.80 -7.25
N TRP A 99 2.68 5.95 -6.13
CA TRP A 99 2.97 4.86 -5.20
C TRP A 99 2.01 4.92 -4.02
N TRP A 100 1.31 3.82 -3.72
CA TRP A 100 0.39 3.76 -2.59
C TRP A 100 0.55 2.44 -1.84
N GLY A 101 1.17 2.48 -0.67
CA GLY A 101 1.38 1.34 0.22
C GLY A 101 0.32 1.25 1.32
N LEU A 102 -0.24 0.06 1.47
CA LEU A 102 -1.21 -0.33 2.48
C LEU A 102 -0.61 -1.48 3.28
N ARG A 103 -0.29 -1.23 4.54
CA ARG A 103 0.27 -2.25 5.44
C ARG A 103 -0.82 -2.80 6.34
N LEU A 104 -1.07 -4.10 6.25
CA LEU A 104 -2.01 -4.75 7.15
C LEU A 104 -1.37 -5.03 8.51
N CYS A 105 -2.14 -4.80 9.56
CA CYS A 105 -1.76 -5.04 10.95
C CYS A 105 -1.97 -6.51 11.32
N ASP A 106 -1.08 -7.05 12.15
CA ASP A 106 -1.27 -8.36 12.76
C ASP A 106 -2.42 -8.25 13.80
N PRO A 107 -3.56 -8.93 13.60
CA PRO A 107 -4.69 -8.87 14.52
C PRO A 107 -4.38 -9.43 15.91
N HIS A 108 -3.27 -10.15 16.07
CA HIS A 108 -2.80 -10.70 17.34
C HIS A 108 -1.77 -9.80 18.04
N ALA A 109 -1.37 -8.67 17.44
CA ALA A 109 -0.50 -7.70 18.09
C ALA A 109 -1.25 -6.98 19.23
N HIS A 110 -0.70 -7.02 20.43
CA HIS A 110 -1.37 -6.60 21.68
C HIS A 110 -1.68 -5.09 21.81
N ASN A 111 -1.38 -4.24 20.83
CA ASN A 111 -1.45 -2.78 20.98
C ASN A 111 -1.87 -1.98 19.73
N GLU A 112 -2.44 -2.60 18.70
CA GLU A 112 -2.86 -1.85 17.51
C GLU A 112 -4.37 -1.58 17.49
N ILE A 113 -4.71 -0.31 17.31
CA ILE A 113 -6.08 0.20 17.20
C ILE A 113 -6.75 -0.52 16.03
N VAL A 114 -8.00 -0.97 16.24
CA VAL A 114 -8.88 -1.68 15.29
C VAL A 114 -9.34 -0.76 14.13
N GLY A 115 -8.42 -0.02 13.52
CA GLY A 115 -8.63 0.76 12.31
C GLY A 115 -7.96 0.01 11.15
N GLY A 116 -8.73 -0.46 10.17
CA GLY A 116 -8.20 -1.17 9.01
C GLY A 116 -7.12 -0.39 8.26
N ALA A 117 -6.34 -1.10 7.44
CA ALA A 117 -5.16 -0.55 6.76
C ALA A 117 -5.47 0.60 5.77
N LEU A 118 -6.74 0.70 5.37
CA LEU A 118 -7.23 1.72 4.45
C LEU A 118 -7.07 3.15 5.00
N TRP A 119 -7.35 3.38 6.29
CA TRP A 119 -7.37 4.75 6.84
C TRP A 119 -6.00 5.42 6.89
N PRO A 120 -4.94 4.78 7.44
CA PRO A 120 -3.58 5.31 7.34
C PRO A 120 -3.12 5.49 5.89
N GLY A 121 -3.48 4.55 5.00
CA GLY A 121 -3.17 4.63 3.58
C GLY A 121 -3.82 5.82 2.89
N VAL A 122 -5.07 6.13 3.22
CA VAL A 122 -5.83 7.26 2.67
C VAL A 122 -5.19 8.60 3.04
N GLN A 123 -4.70 8.76 4.27
CA GLN A 123 -3.98 9.98 4.70
C GLN A 123 -2.77 10.26 3.82
N TYR A 124 -2.01 9.21 3.53
CA TYR A 124 -0.84 9.28 2.67
C TYR A 124 -1.23 9.65 1.22
N LEU A 125 -2.25 8.97 0.67
CA LEU A 125 -2.74 9.22 -0.68
C LEU A 125 -3.24 10.68 -0.87
N ARG A 126 -3.88 11.25 0.15
CA ARG A 126 -4.45 12.62 0.12
C ARG A 126 -3.41 13.67 -0.28
N GLN A 127 -2.17 13.54 0.18
CA GLN A 127 -1.11 14.50 -0.13
C GLN A 127 -0.77 14.52 -1.63
N HIS A 128 -0.68 13.34 -2.23
CA HIS A 128 -0.41 13.18 -3.66
C HIS A 128 -1.58 13.63 -4.54
N LEU A 129 -2.82 13.28 -4.17
CA LEU A 129 -4.03 13.73 -4.88
C LEU A 129 -4.18 15.26 -4.84
N GLY A 130 -3.86 15.88 -3.70
CA GLY A 130 -3.85 17.34 -3.54
C GLY A 130 -2.80 18.04 -4.41
N ALA A 131 -1.60 17.46 -4.53
CA ALA A 131 -0.55 17.97 -5.42
C ALA A 131 -0.97 17.87 -6.89
N TYR A 132 -1.48 16.71 -7.34
CA TYR A 132 -1.97 16.52 -8.71
C TYR A 132 -3.11 17.47 -9.07
N ARG A 133 -4.05 17.68 -8.15
CA ARG A 133 -5.16 18.63 -8.34
C ARG A 133 -4.68 20.05 -8.60
N ARG A 134 -3.72 20.54 -7.82
CA ARG A 134 -3.22 21.92 -7.96
C ARG A 134 -2.47 22.12 -9.28
N GLN A 135 -1.71 21.12 -9.71
CA GLN A 135 -1.09 21.13 -11.04
C GLN A 135 -2.15 21.24 -12.14
N ASN A 136 -3.28 20.54 -11.99
CA ASN A 136 -4.41 20.68 -12.92
C ASN A 136 -5.10 22.04 -12.85
N GLU A 137 -5.24 22.65 -11.67
CA GLU A 137 -5.82 23.98 -11.52
C GLU A 137 -4.93 25.06 -12.15
N ILE A 138 -3.60 24.94 -12.05
CA ILE A 138 -2.62 25.85 -12.68
C ILE A 138 -2.68 25.74 -14.21
N VAL A 139 -2.76 24.52 -14.74
CA VAL A 139 -2.87 24.28 -16.20
C VAL A 139 -4.28 24.62 -16.73
N GLY A 140 -5.31 24.51 -15.87
CA GLY A 140 -6.74 24.67 -16.17
C GLY A 140 -7.27 26.11 -16.25
N LEU A 141 -6.44 27.14 -16.05
CA LEU A 141 -6.84 28.56 -16.13
C LEU A 141 -7.35 29.02 -17.53
N LYS A 142 -7.51 28.11 -18.51
CA LYS A 142 -8.06 28.41 -19.85
C LYS A 142 -9.44 27.82 -20.18
N ARG A 143 -10.12 27.06 -19.32
CA ARG A 143 -11.49 26.59 -19.64
C ARG A 143 -12.40 26.42 -18.42
N GLN A 144 -13.33 27.37 -18.27
CA GLN A 144 -14.52 27.28 -17.40
C GLN A 144 -15.51 26.20 -17.89
N GLN A 145 -15.15 24.92 -17.87
CA GLN A 145 -16.12 23.85 -18.15
C GLN A 145 -16.05 22.74 -17.10
N GLY A 146 -16.91 22.86 -16.09
CA GLY A 146 -17.89 21.82 -15.78
C GLY A 146 -17.45 20.52 -15.08
N ILE A 147 -16.18 20.32 -14.74
CA ILE A 147 -15.77 19.14 -13.97
C ILE A 147 -15.39 19.59 -12.56
N THR A 148 -16.36 19.56 -11.65
CA THR A 148 -16.11 19.64 -10.21
C THR A 148 -15.15 18.49 -9.84
N PHE A 149 -13.90 18.85 -9.63
CA PHE A 149 -12.77 17.93 -9.49
C PHE A 149 -13.02 16.89 -8.36
N ALA A 150 -12.97 15.58 -8.67
CA ALA A 150 -13.42 14.50 -7.77
C ALA A 150 -12.59 14.37 -6.47
N VAL A 151 -11.36 14.89 -6.43
CA VAL A 151 -10.57 15.00 -5.19
C VAL A 151 -11.31 15.80 -4.11
N GLY A 152 -12.24 16.69 -4.48
CA GLY A 152 -13.16 17.34 -3.55
C GLY A 152 -14.15 16.37 -2.90
N LEU A 153 -14.65 15.38 -3.65
CA LEU A 153 -15.55 14.34 -3.17
C LEU A 153 -14.84 13.41 -2.18
N PHE A 154 -13.61 13.00 -2.48
CA PHE A 154 -12.81 12.20 -1.55
C PHE A 154 -12.55 12.93 -0.23
N ASN A 155 -12.12 14.20 -0.26
CA ASN A 155 -11.93 14.98 0.97
C ASN A 155 -13.22 15.10 1.78
N ALA A 156 -14.37 15.33 1.13
CA ALA A 156 -15.66 15.40 1.80
C ALA A 156 -16.09 14.06 2.42
N ALA A 157 -15.93 12.94 1.69
CA ALA A 157 -16.22 11.61 2.20
C ALA A 157 -15.29 11.23 3.36
N PHE A 158 -14.01 11.57 3.24
CA PHE A 158 -13.00 11.41 4.28
C PHE A 158 -13.38 12.18 5.56
N ASP A 159 -13.70 13.48 5.44
CA ASP A 159 -14.08 14.31 6.58
C ASP A 159 -15.38 13.81 7.24
N ALA A 160 -16.32 13.25 6.46
CA ALA A 160 -17.51 12.60 7.00
C ALA A 160 -17.17 11.35 7.84
N VAL A 161 -16.25 10.49 7.38
CA VAL A 161 -15.77 9.32 8.13
C VAL A 161 -15.01 9.74 9.40
N ALA A 162 -14.10 10.71 9.31
CA ALA A 162 -13.36 11.22 10.47
C ALA A 162 -14.32 11.69 11.59
N ASN A 163 -15.35 12.46 11.20
CA ASN A 163 -16.35 12.98 12.13
C ASN A 163 -17.24 11.88 12.76
N THR A 164 -17.42 10.72 12.11
CA THR A 164 -18.15 9.58 12.73
C THR A 164 -17.38 8.88 13.83
N LEU A 165 -16.06 8.78 13.69
CA LEU A 165 -15.20 8.15 14.69
C LEU A 165 -15.07 9.04 15.94
N SER A 166 -15.15 10.36 15.76
CA SER A 166 -15.22 11.35 16.84
C SER A 166 -16.67 11.65 17.27
N LEU A 167 -17.32 10.71 17.96
CA LEU A 167 -18.61 10.82 18.70
C LEU A 167 -19.29 12.22 18.66
N ASN A 168 -20.08 12.51 17.61
CA ASN A 168 -21.16 13.51 17.61
C ASN A 168 -22.09 13.33 16.39
N LEU A 169 -23.18 12.57 16.59
CA LEU A 169 -24.20 12.25 15.57
C LEU A 169 -24.89 13.48 14.94
N ALA A 170 -24.77 14.67 15.53
CA ALA A 170 -25.35 15.90 15.01
C ALA A 170 -24.61 16.47 13.77
N GLY A 171 -23.33 16.11 13.57
CA GLY A 171 -22.52 16.62 12.46
C GLY A 171 -22.83 15.98 11.10
N PHE A 172 -23.41 14.78 11.10
CA PHE A 172 -23.57 13.94 9.90
C PHE A 172 -24.48 14.56 8.84
N ALA A 173 -25.51 15.30 9.28
CA ALA A 173 -26.46 15.95 8.39
C ALA A 173 -25.87 17.20 7.71
N LYS A 174 -24.93 17.91 8.34
CA LYS A 174 -24.48 19.22 7.84
C LYS A 174 -23.39 19.08 6.77
N THR A 175 -22.37 18.24 7.01
CA THR A 175 -21.24 18.06 6.08
C THR A 175 -21.60 17.28 4.82
N ALA A 176 -22.44 16.25 4.94
CA ALA A 176 -22.94 15.52 3.77
C ALA A 176 -23.85 16.40 2.88
N VAL A 177 -24.67 17.25 3.50
CA VAL A 177 -25.54 18.20 2.77
C VAL A 177 -24.73 19.32 2.11
N GLU A 178 -23.67 19.84 2.74
CA GLU A 178 -22.83 20.89 2.15
C GLU A 178 -21.98 20.37 0.97
N ALA A 179 -21.53 19.11 1.02
CA ALA A 179 -20.79 18.46 -0.07
C ALA A 179 -21.70 18.17 -1.29
N ILE A 180 -22.94 17.74 -1.05
CA ILE A 180 -23.92 17.45 -2.10
C ILE A 180 -24.57 18.74 -2.63
N ALA A 181 -24.78 19.76 -1.80
CA ALA A 181 -25.39 21.03 -2.22
C ALA A 181 -24.52 21.89 -3.15
N LYS A 182 -23.21 21.58 -3.24
CA LYS A 182 -22.32 22.17 -4.27
C LYS A 182 -22.41 21.46 -5.63
N LEU A 183 -23.14 20.34 -5.72
CA LEU A 183 -23.55 19.72 -6.98
C LEU A 183 -24.96 20.23 -7.30
N ASP A 184 -25.02 21.15 -8.26
CA ASP A 184 -26.24 21.87 -8.58
C ASP A 184 -27.34 20.90 -9.09
N LYS A 185 -28.57 21.11 -8.58
CA LYS A 185 -29.84 20.36 -8.81
C LYS A 185 -29.94 18.94 -8.24
N GLN A 186 -30.42 18.83 -6.99
CA GLN A 186 -31.67 18.13 -6.65
C GLN A 186 -31.99 18.28 -5.14
N ARG A 187 -32.93 19.18 -4.82
CA ARG A 187 -33.37 19.49 -3.44
C ARG A 187 -34.27 18.41 -2.79
N THR A 188 -34.50 17.29 -3.46
CA THR A 188 -35.55 16.32 -3.07
C THR A 188 -35.09 15.28 -2.06
N ILE A 189 -33.78 14.99 -1.95
CA ILE A 189 -33.24 13.90 -1.11
C ILE A 189 -33.15 14.30 0.39
N VAL A 190 -33.14 15.61 0.69
CA VAL A 190 -32.92 16.15 2.05
C VAL A 190 -34.07 15.82 3.03
N ARG A 191 -35.29 15.55 2.54
CA ARG A 191 -36.45 15.29 3.42
C ARG A 191 -36.57 13.85 3.92
N GLU A 192 -36.01 12.87 3.21
CA GLU A 192 -36.13 11.45 3.61
C GLU A 192 -35.02 11.00 4.58
N LEU A 193 -33.88 11.68 4.62
CA LEU A 193 -32.77 11.32 5.52
C LEU A 193 -33.06 11.62 7.00
N ASN A 194 -33.91 12.62 7.29
CA ASN A 194 -34.24 13.04 8.65
C ASN A 194 -35.17 12.08 9.42
N SER A 195 -35.78 11.08 8.75
CA SER A 195 -36.69 10.14 9.40
C SER A 195 -36.05 8.79 9.75
N LEU A 196 -34.81 8.53 9.34
CA LEU A 196 -34.15 7.27 9.59
C LEU A 196 -33.31 7.32 10.87
N LYS A 197 -33.79 6.65 11.92
CA LYS A 197 -32.98 6.25 13.08
C LYS A 197 -31.99 5.19 12.61
N VAL A 198 -30.88 5.59 11.97
CA VAL A 198 -29.85 4.66 11.50
C VAL A 198 -28.93 4.29 12.67
N ALA A 199 -28.75 2.99 12.90
CA ALA A 199 -27.82 2.49 13.91
C ALA A 199 -26.37 2.89 13.57
N PRO A 200 -25.52 3.23 14.56
CA PRO A 200 -24.14 3.69 14.32
C PRO A 200 -23.31 2.80 13.39
N ALA A 201 -23.46 1.47 13.49
CA ALA A 201 -22.75 0.51 12.63
C ALA A 201 -23.16 0.58 11.13
N ALA A 202 -24.44 0.87 10.85
CA ALA A 202 -24.92 1.04 9.48
C ALA A 202 -24.47 2.37 8.87
N VAL A 203 -24.27 3.40 9.71
CA VAL A 203 -23.68 4.69 9.30
C VAL A 203 -22.21 4.51 8.95
N SER A 204 -21.44 3.82 9.80
CA SER A 204 -20.02 3.53 9.54
C SER A 204 -19.81 2.71 8.25
N GLY A 205 -20.62 1.66 8.03
CA GLY A 205 -20.52 0.85 6.81
C GLY A 205 -20.87 1.60 5.53
N ARG A 206 -21.86 2.50 5.57
CA ARG A 206 -22.21 3.35 4.41
C ARG A 206 -21.14 4.40 4.12
N ALA A 207 -20.65 5.08 5.16
CA ALA A 207 -19.60 6.09 5.01
C ALA A 207 -18.30 5.49 4.44
N GLU A 208 -17.96 4.27 4.85
CA GLU A 208 -16.82 3.53 4.29
C GLU A 208 -17.04 3.15 2.82
N ALA A 209 -18.24 2.70 2.43
CA ALA A 209 -18.56 2.41 1.04
C ALA A 209 -18.52 3.67 0.14
N ASP A 210 -19.00 4.81 0.65
CA ASP A 210 -18.93 6.10 -0.04
C ASP A 210 -17.46 6.53 -0.22
N LEU A 211 -16.62 6.34 0.80
CA LEU A 211 -15.18 6.60 0.71
C LEU A 211 -14.50 5.72 -0.34
N GLN A 212 -14.83 4.42 -0.39
CA GLN A 212 -14.29 3.49 -1.40
C GLN A 212 -14.68 3.90 -2.82
N THR A 213 -15.93 4.31 -3.00
CA THR A 213 -16.44 4.80 -4.29
C THR A 213 -15.71 6.07 -4.73
N ALA A 214 -15.55 7.04 -3.80
CA ALA A 214 -14.81 8.27 -4.07
C ALA A 214 -13.33 7.99 -4.40
N LEU A 215 -12.68 7.08 -3.66
CA LEU A 215 -11.31 6.66 -3.91
C LEU A 215 -11.11 6.08 -5.31
N ILE A 216 -11.94 5.12 -5.70
CA ILE A 216 -11.83 4.49 -7.02
C ILE A 216 -12.08 5.52 -8.13
N SER A 217 -13.06 6.43 -7.92
CA SER A 217 -13.31 7.54 -8.85
C SER A 217 -12.09 8.45 -9.01
N ASP A 218 -11.40 8.82 -7.93
CA ASP A 218 -10.19 9.65 -8.00
C ASP A 218 -9.03 8.95 -8.69
N LEU A 219 -8.82 7.67 -8.39
CA LEU A 219 -7.81 6.85 -9.06
C LEU A 219 -8.12 6.70 -10.56
N SER A 220 -9.39 6.64 -10.96
CA SER A 220 -9.81 6.63 -12.37
C SER A 220 -9.40 7.90 -13.11
N LEU A 221 -9.55 9.07 -12.47
CA LEU A 221 -9.13 10.35 -13.06
C LEU A 221 -7.61 10.42 -13.26
N LEU A 222 -6.82 9.76 -12.41
CA LEU A 222 -5.38 9.67 -12.62
C LEU A 222 -5.04 8.69 -13.75
N ALA A 223 -5.65 7.51 -13.72
CA ALA A 223 -5.22 6.36 -14.49
C ALA A 223 -5.80 6.31 -15.91
N LYS A 224 -7.02 6.82 -16.12
CA LYS A 224 -7.77 6.66 -17.37
C LYS A 224 -8.25 7.97 -17.97
N HIS A 225 -8.68 8.89 -17.13
CA HIS A 225 -9.25 10.17 -17.54
C HIS A 225 -8.42 11.35 -17.01
N PRO A 226 -7.10 11.38 -17.26
CA PRO A 226 -6.33 12.58 -16.93
C PRO A 226 -6.86 13.74 -17.78
N PRO A 227 -6.76 14.99 -17.30
CA PRO A 227 -7.03 16.14 -18.15
C PRO A 227 -6.16 16.08 -19.40
N ASP A 228 -6.65 16.62 -20.53
CA ASP A 228 -5.99 16.57 -21.85
C ASP A 228 -4.51 17.03 -21.85
N SER A 229 -4.11 17.81 -20.85
CA SER A 229 -2.75 18.34 -20.66
C SER A 229 -1.80 17.41 -19.90
N LEU A 230 -2.28 16.32 -19.30
CA LEU A 230 -1.46 15.39 -18.52
C LEU A 230 -1.56 13.96 -19.05
N PRO A 231 -0.47 13.19 -18.99
CA PRO A 231 -0.51 11.76 -19.28
C PRO A 231 -1.26 11.00 -18.18
N ALA A 232 -1.76 9.81 -18.54
CA ALA A 232 -2.27 8.86 -17.55
C ALA A 232 -1.17 8.50 -16.55
N VAL A 233 -1.49 8.55 -15.27
CA VAL A 233 -0.54 8.26 -14.19
C VAL A 233 -0.56 6.77 -13.88
N PRO A 234 0.56 6.04 -14.02
CA PRO A 234 0.66 4.66 -13.58
C PRO A 234 0.45 4.54 -12.07
N LEU A 235 -0.38 3.59 -11.66
CA LEU A 235 -0.72 3.33 -10.26
C LEU A 235 0.05 2.10 -9.77
N ILE A 236 0.83 2.25 -8.71
CA ILE A 236 1.49 1.15 -8.01
C ILE A 236 0.87 1.04 -6.63
N LEU A 237 0.08 -0.01 -6.42
CA LEU A 237 -0.54 -0.33 -5.14
C LEU A 237 0.26 -1.44 -4.48
N VAL A 238 0.76 -1.18 -3.28
CA VAL A 238 1.49 -2.19 -2.50
C VAL A 238 0.65 -2.60 -1.31
N VAL A 239 0.36 -3.89 -1.20
CA VAL A 239 -0.35 -4.50 -0.08
C VAL A 239 0.66 -5.31 0.71
N ASP A 240 1.14 -4.73 1.82
CA ASP A 240 2.08 -5.40 2.71
C ASP A 240 1.35 -6.30 3.69
N ASP A 241 1.96 -7.43 4.02
CA ASP A 241 1.40 -8.41 4.94
C ASP A 241 -0.01 -8.89 4.52
N ALA A 242 -0.17 -9.18 3.21
CA ALA A 242 -1.43 -9.60 2.60
C ALA A 242 -1.99 -10.92 3.16
N GLN A 243 -1.21 -11.68 3.94
CA GLN A 243 -1.72 -12.81 4.71
C GLN A 243 -2.86 -12.43 5.67
N TRP A 244 -2.98 -11.16 6.05
CA TRP A 244 -4.04 -10.66 6.94
C TRP A 244 -5.24 -10.07 6.19
N LEU A 245 -5.27 -10.14 4.85
CA LEU A 245 -6.29 -9.47 4.05
C LEU A 245 -7.71 -9.98 4.31
N ASP A 246 -7.85 -11.23 4.73
CA ASP A 246 -9.14 -11.80 5.14
C ASP A 246 -9.69 -11.17 6.43
N LYS A 247 -8.84 -10.50 7.22
CA LYS A 247 -9.22 -9.77 8.44
C LYS A 247 -9.59 -8.32 8.19
N ASP A 248 -9.42 -7.83 6.96
CA ASP A 248 -9.87 -6.50 6.52
C ASP A 248 -10.83 -6.62 5.31
N PRO A 249 -12.11 -6.98 5.55
CA PRO A 249 -13.09 -7.17 4.47
C PRO A 249 -13.35 -5.91 3.66
N SER A 250 -13.15 -4.73 4.26
CA SER A 250 -13.37 -3.45 3.60
C SER A 250 -12.25 -3.16 2.61
N LEU A 251 -11.00 -3.34 3.01
CA LEU A 251 -9.87 -3.28 2.09
C LEU A 251 -10.03 -4.30 0.96
N LEU A 252 -10.40 -5.53 1.28
CA LEU A 252 -10.61 -6.59 0.28
C LEU A 252 -11.66 -6.21 -0.77
N ARG A 253 -12.81 -5.65 -0.36
CA ARG A 253 -13.85 -5.18 -1.30
C ARG A 253 -13.32 -4.06 -2.21
N MET A 254 -12.61 -3.09 -1.64
CA MET A 254 -12.02 -1.97 -2.39
C MET A 254 -10.98 -2.47 -3.40
N LEU A 255 -10.07 -3.35 -2.99
CA LEU A 255 -9.07 -3.97 -3.88
C LEU A 255 -9.73 -4.74 -5.02
N THR A 256 -10.75 -5.53 -4.71
CA THR A 256 -11.48 -6.32 -5.71
C THR A 256 -12.16 -5.41 -6.74
N ALA A 257 -12.84 -4.36 -6.28
CA ALA A 257 -13.50 -3.39 -7.15
C ALA A 257 -12.48 -2.62 -8.02
N LEU A 258 -11.39 -2.12 -7.42
CA LEU A 258 -10.32 -1.41 -8.11
C LEU A 258 -9.67 -2.27 -9.20
N ILE A 259 -9.29 -3.51 -8.88
CA ILE A 259 -8.66 -4.43 -9.84
C ILE A 259 -9.61 -4.78 -10.98
N THR A 260 -10.88 -5.04 -10.65
CA THR A 260 -11.91 -5.37 -11.65
C THR A 260 -12.09 -4.22 -12.63
N GLN A 261 -12.25 -3.00 -12.11
CA GLN A 261 -12.40 -1.81 -12.95
C GLN A 261 -11.14 -1.50 -13.76
N ALA A 262 -9.97 -1.58 -13.15
CA ALA A 262 -8.70 -1.38 -13.82
C ALA A 262 -8.51 -2.34 -15.01
N ARG A 263 -8.92 -3.60 -14.86
CA ARG A 263 -8.89 -4.59 -15.95
C ARG A 263 -9.90 -4.29 -17.05
N SER A 264 -11.14 -3.94 -16.70
CA SER A 264 -12.15 -3.62 -17.72
C SER A 264 -11.81 -2.39 -18.53
N GLU A 265 -11.14 -1.41 -17.91
CA GLU A 265 -10.83 -0.12 -18.53
C GLU A 265 -9.38 0.03 -18.99
N ALA A 266 -8.56 -1.01 -18.84
CA ALA A 266 -7.14 -1.04 -19.20
C ALA A 266 -6.32 0.05 -18.48
N TRP A 267 -6.51 0.22 -17.17
CA TRP A 267 -5.74 1.18 -16.37
C TRP A 267 -4.28 0.75 -16.25
N PRO A 268 -3.34 1.71 -16.11
CA PRO A 268 -1.95 1.41 -15.82
C PRO A 268 -1.71 1.01 -14.36
N LEU A 269 -2.33 -0.09 -13.90
CA LEU A 269 -2.29 -0.55 -12.50
C LEU A 269 -1.32 -1.72 -12.30
N LEU A 270 -0.38 -1.58 -11.38
CA LEU A 270 0.43 -2.65 -10.82
C LEU A 270 0.06 -2.83 -9.35
N VAL A 271 -0.34 -4.04 -8.96
CA VAL A 271 -0.56 -4.41 -7.56
C VAL A 271 0.54 -5.35 -7.10
N LEU A 272 1.26 -4.96 -6.06
CA LEU A 272 2.27 -5.78 -5.40
C LEU A 272 1.70 -6.28 -4.08
N MET A 273 1.73 -7.57 -3.83
CA MET A 273 1.24 -8.16 -2.58
C MET A 273 2.36 -8.94 -1.92
N THR A 274 2.70 -8.63 -0.67
CA THR A 274 3.66 -9.44 0.09
C THR A 274 2.92 -10.42 0.97
N SER A 275 3.40 -11.66 1.07
CA SER A 275 2.79 -12.67 1.95
C SER A 275 3.79 -13.72 2.42
N TRP A 276 3.41 -14.44 3.47
CA TRP A 276 4.12 -15.64 3.93
C TRP A 276 3.75 -16.85 3.05
N GLU A 277 4.68 -17.78 2.90
CA GLU A 277 4.53 -18.93 2.00
C GLU A 277 3.38 -19.84 2.41
N ARG A 278 3.32 -20.21 3.69
CA ARG A 278 2.25 -21.04 4.23
C ARG A 278 0.87 -20.41 4.03
N GLU A 279 0.74 -19.13 4.34
CA GLU A 279 -0.52 -18.39 4.29
C GLU A 279 -0.95 -18.20 2.83
N TRP A 280 -0.01 -17.90 1.92
CA TRP A 280 -0.29 -17.82 0.49
C TRP A 280 -0.86 -19.14 -0.07
N HIS A 281 -0.27 -20.29 0.29
CA HIS A 281 -0.79 -21.60 -0.09
C HIS A 281 -2.19 -21.87 0.47
N THR A 282 -2.42 -21.47 1.72
CA THR A 282 -3.74 -21.62 2.37
C THR A 282 -4.80 -20.80 1.64
N THR A 283 -4.48 -19.55 1.29
CA THR A 283 -5.32 -18.63 0.53
C THR A 283 -5.64 -19.14 -0.88
N LEU A 284 -4.66 -19.70 -1.58
CA LEU A 284 -4.89 -20.32 -2.88
C LEU A 284 -5.83 -21.53 -2.79
N ALA A 285 -5.66 -22.36 -1.76
CA ALA A 285 -6.50 -23.53 -1.53
C ALA A 285 -7.95 -23.17 -1.16
N SER A 286 -8.17 -22.06 -0.45
CA SER A 286 -9.51 -21.56 -0.10
C SER A 286 -10.18 -20.75 -1.20
N GLY A 287 -9.47 -20.36 -2.27
CA GLY A 287 -10.01 -19.56 -3.37
C GLY A 287 -10.37 -18.11 -2.99
N GLN A 288 -9.95 -17.63 -1.82
CA GLN A 288 -10.21 -16.30 -1.26
C GLN A 288 -9.05 -15.96 -0.30
N PRO A 289 -8.56 -14.71 -0.21
CA PRO A 289 -8.97 -13.49 -0.93
C PRO A 289 -8.29 -13.20 -2.29
N LEU A 290 -7.38 -14.05 -2.77
CA LEU A 290 -6.57 -13.80 -3.98
C LEU A 290 -7.20 -14.29 -5.30
N SER A 291 -8.51 -14.53 -5.34
CA SER A 291 -9.23 -14.99 -6.55
C SER A 291 -9.14 -14.01 -7.72
N VAL A 292 -8.78 -12.76 -7.46
CA VAL A 292 -8.53 -11.76 -8.50
C VAL A 292 -7.26 -12.03 -9.29
N MET A 293 -6.31 -12.83 -8.79
CA MET A 293 -5.11 -13.17 -9.56
C MET A 293 -5.41 -14.17 -10.68
N SER A 294 -4.91 -13.89 -11.88
CA SER A 294 -5.04 -14.76 -13.05
C SER A 294 -3.71 -14.86 -13.80
N PRO A 295 -3.11 -16.06 -13.89
CA PRO A 295 -1.92 -16.29 -14.71
C PRO A 295 -2.13 -15.93 -16.19
N GLU A 296 -3.34 -16.10 -16.70
CA GLU A 296 -3.74 -15.74 -18.07
C GLU A 296 -3.74 -14.22 -18.29
N ALA A 297 -4.10 -13.45 -17.26
CA ALA A 297 -3.98 -11.99 -17.27
C ALA A 297 -2.51 -11.52 -17.23
N GLY A 298 -1.55 -12.43 -17.02
CA GLY A 298 -0.13 -12.12 -16.90
C GLY A 298 0.34 -11.88 -15.47
N ASP A 299 -0.48 -12.20 -14.48
CA ASP A 299 -0.10 -12.10 -13.06
C ASP A 299 0.98 -13.13 -12.72
N ARG A 300 1.78 -12.82 -11.70
CA ARG A 300 2.96 -13.61 -11.32
C ARG A 300 3.06 -13.77 -9.81
N VAL A 301 3.71 -14.86 -9.40
CA VAL A 301 4.13 -15.09 -8.02
C VAL A 301 5.64 -15.26 -8.02
N ILE A 302 6.32 -14.47 -7.22
CA ILE A 302 7.75 -14.50 -6.98
C ILE A 302 7.97 -15.17 -5.62
N TRP A 303 8.61 -16.34 -5.64
CA TRP A 303 8.98 -17.06 -4.42
C TRP A 303 10.39 -16.67 -4.02
N LEU A 304 10.55 -15.97 -2.90
CA LEU A 304 11.88 -15.58 -2.44
C LEU A 304 12.52 -16.74 -1.67
N GLY A 305 13.39 -17.46 -2.36
CA GLY A 305 14.28 -18.44 -1.75
C GLY A 305 15.40 -17.78 -0.93
N ARG A 306 16.39 -18.57 -0.51
CA ARG A 306 17.60 -18.04 0.14
C ARG A 306 18.33 -17.05 -0.78
N ILE A 307 18.89 -15.99 -0.20
CA ILE A 307 19.68 -14.99 -0.93
C ILE A 307 20.92 -15.66 -1.52
N GLN A 308 21.11 -15.50 -2.84
CA GLN A 308 22.35 -15.86 -3.51
C GLN A 308 23.44 -14.82 -3.17
N ASP A 309 24.69 -15.25 -3.13
CA ASP A 309 25.84 -14.38 -2.85
C ASP A 309 25.80 -13.66 -1.49
N LEU A 310 25.13 -14.25 -0.50
CA LEU A 310 25.06 -13.72 0.87
C LEU A 310 26.46 -13.50 1.49
N GLU A 311 27.45 -14.26 1.03
CA GLU A 311 28.85 -14.09 1.41
C GLU A 311 29.38 -12.67 1.11
N LEU A 312 28.96 -12.04 0.00
CA LEU A 312 29.35 -10.67 -0.33
C LEU A 312 28.82 -9.68 0.72
N VAL A 313 27.58 -9.87 1.16
CA VAL A 313 26.95 -9.05 2.20
C VAL A 313 27.69 -9.22 3.52
N VAL A 314 27.98 -10.47 3.91
CA VAL A 314 28.69 -10.78 5.17
C VAL A 314 30.10 -10.19 5.17
N ARG A 315 30.86 -10.36 4.08
CA ARG A 315 32.22 -9.81 3.96
C ARG A 315 32.22 -8.28 3.96
N HIS A 316 31.21 -7.65 3.35
CA HIS A 316 31.11 -6.19 3.34
C HIS A 316 30.67 -5.62 4.70
N ALA A 317 29.70 -6.26 5.35
CA ALA A 317 29.19 -5.84 6.65
C ALA A 317 30.21 -6.08 7.79
N LEU A 318 31.03 -7.12 7.65
CA LEU A 318 31.99 -7.57 8.67
C LEU A 318 33.37 -7.82 8.03
N PRO A 319 34.10 -6.75 7.64
CA PRO A 319 35.35 -6.85 6.87
C PRO A 319 36.53 -7.51 7.60
N GLY A 320 36.36 -7.93 8.86
CA GLY A 320 37.38 -8.61 9.67
C GLY A 320 37.17 -10.12 9.86
N LEU A 321 36.14 -10.72 9.25
CA LEU A 321 35.90 -12.16 9.39
C LEU A 321 36.91 -12.97 8.59
N THR A 322 37.42 -14.05 9.19
CA THR A 322 38.15 -15.08 8.44
C THR A 322 37.21 -15.81 7.47
N PRO A 323 37.72 -16.47 6.41
CA PRO A 323 36.87 -17.21 5.46
C PRO A 323 35.93 -18.21 6.15
N VAL A 324 36.44 -18.94 7.15
CA VAL A 324 35.66 -19.92 7.94
C VAL A 324 34.56 -19.23 8.77
N GLN A 325 34.83 -18.07 9.34
CA GLN A 325 33.84 -17.30 10.10
C GLN A 325 32.76 -16.71 9.19
N ALA A 326 33.14 -16.23 8.00
CA ALA A 326 32.20 -15.76 6.99
C ALA A 326 31.26 -16.91 6.54
N GLU A 327 31.81 -18.08 6.24
CA GLU A 327 31.05 -19.27 5.85
C GLU A 327 30.08 -19.73 6.96
N MET A 328 30.53 -19.79 8.22
CA MET A 328 29.65 -20.10 9.35
C MET A 328 28.53 -19.06 9.55
N THR A 329 28.81 -17.79 9.29
CA THR A 329 27.83 -16.69 9.41
C THR A 329 26.78 -16.79 8.31
N VAL A 330 27.19 -17.06 7.06
CA VAL A 330 26.28 -17.35 5.94
C VAL A 330 25.42 -18.57 6.23
N CYS A 331 26.01 -19.66 6.74
CA CYS A 331 25.28 -20.87 7.11
C CYS A 331 24.23 -20.61 8.19
N ARG A 332 24.57 -19.87 9.25
CA ARG A 332 23.62 -19.50 10.31
C ARG A 332 22.53 -18.56 9.82
N ALA A 333 22.89 -17.53 9.06
CA ALA A 333 21.93 -16.59 8.47
C ALA A 333 20.93 -17.31 7.55
N GLY A 334 21.36 -18.35 6.84
CA GLY A 334 20.48 -19.22 6.03
C GLY A 334 19.59 -20.20 6.83
N GLN A 335 19.87 -20.45 8.11
CA GLN A 335 19.15 -21.42 8.96
C GLN A 335 18.19 -20.77 9.98
N SER A 336 18.32 -19.47 10.24
CA SER A 336 17.68 -18.81 11.39
C SER A 336 16.15 -18.65 11.32
N SER A 337 15.48 -19.09 10.25
CA SER A 337 14.02 -19.10 10.11
C SER A 337 13.35 -20.42 10.54
N SER A 338 14.10 -21.50 10.80
CA SER A 338 13.53 -22.81 11.19
C SER A 338 13.38 -23.04 12.70
N ALA A 339 13.96 -22.19 13.55
CA ALA A 339 13.97 -22.39 15.00
C ALA A 339 13.23 -21.28 15.74
N ARG A 340 11.89 -21.35 15.77
CA ARG A 340 11.14 -20.73 16.87
C ARG A 340 11.62 -21.39 18.17
N ARG A 341 12.14 -20.58 19.10
CA ARG A 341 12.44 -20.99 20.48
C ARG A 341 11.20 -21.67 21.08
N PRO A 342 11.31 -22.86 21.69
CA PRO A 342 10.19 -23.43 22.43
C PRO A 342 9.84 -22.51 23.59
N HIS A 343 8.54 -22.29 23.78
CA HIS A 343 7.96 -21.60 24.93
C HIS A 343 8.62 -22.07 26.22
N ARG A 344 9.20 -21.13 26.98
CA ARG A 344 9.43 -21.33 28.42
C ARG A 344 8.06 -21.48 29.08
N THR A 345 7.61 -22.70 29.29
CA THR A 345 6.54 -23.00 30.24
C THR A 345 7.05 -22.65 31.63
N SER A 346 6.53 -21.55 32.20
CA SER A 346 6.68 -21.26 33.62
C SER A 346 5.95 -22.34 34.41
N GLY A 347 6.71 -23.23 35.05
CA GLY A 347 6.18 -24.14 36.06
C GLY A 347 5.64 -23.34 37.24
N ARG A 348 4.33 -23.39 37.44
CA ARG A 348 3.73 -23.15 38.77
C ARG A 348 3.73 -24.50 39.48
N GLU A 349 4.68 -24.67 40.38
CA GLU A 349 4.63 -25.70 41.42
C GLU A 349 3.45 -25.38 42.35
N SER A 350 2.43 -26.24 42.31
CA SER A 350 1.36 -26.27 43.30
C SER A 350 1.90 -26.87 44.60
N GLN A 351 2.27 -26.03 45.57
CA GLN A 351 2.46 -26.46 46.95
C GLN A 351 1.10 -26.79 47.58
N VAL A 352 0.86 -28.09 47.78
CA VAL A 352 -0.19 -28.61 48.65
C VAL A 352 0.25 -28.37 50.10
N VAL A 353 -0.32 -27.35 50.74
CA VAL A 353 -0.22 -27.17 52.19
C VAL A 353 -1.34 -27.98 52.85
N ARG A 354 -0.96 -29.12 53.43
CA ARG A 354 -1.76 -29.80 54.46
C ARG A 354 -1.56 -29.07 55.80
N ARG A 355 -2.65 -28.75 56.49
CA ARG A 355 -2.75 -28.57 57.95
C ARG A 355 -4.22 -28.65 58.39
N PRO A 356 -4.48 -28.93 59.68
CA PRO A 356 -4.15 -30.12 60.45
C PRO A 356 -5.36 -31.07 60.57
#